data_AF-A0A6A6SV81-F1
#
_entry.id   AF-A0A6A6SV81-F1
#
_cell.length_a   1.000
_cell.length_b   1.000
_cell.length_c   1.000
_cell.angle_alpha   90.00
_cell.angle_beta   90.00
_cell.angle_gamma   90.00
#
_symmetry.space_group_name_H-M   'P 1'
#
loop_
_entity.id
_entity.type
_entity.pdbx_description
1 polymer ?
#
loop_
_entity_poly.entity_id
_entity_poly.type
_entity_poly.pdbx_seq_one_letter_code
_entity_poly.pdbx_strand_id
1 'polypeptide(L)'
;MASTTNKKKRIRVWTPEDRAAHRVFEKSRREAFNDSMIDLARQIPSLARTRRLNKHMIVDHSIVRHQVQRQLCVDAAQEIRSLLAERDELLMEVNQWRSTGG
;
A
#
# COMPACT_ATOMS: atom_id res chain seq x y z
N MET A 1 -14.07 -9.92 58.35
CA MET A 1 -13.76 -8.71 57.57
C MET A 1 -12.36 -8.83 57.00
N ALA A 2 -12.22 -9.06 55.70
CA ALA A 2 -10.92 -9.24 55.05
C ALA A 2 -10.38 -7.87 54.59
N SER A 3 -9.27 -7.43 55.20
CA SER A 3 -8.58 -6.20 54.82
C SER A 3 -7.81 -6.43 53.52
N THR A 4 -8.31 -5.87 52.41
CA THR A 4 -7.57 -5.81 51.15
C THR A 4 -6.42 -4.82 51.28
N THR A 5 -5.23 -5.33 51.55
CA THR A 5 -4.02 -4.51 51.58
C THR A 5 -3.72 -4.01 50.17
N ASN A 6 -4.00 -2.72 49.95
CA ASN A 6 -3.84 -2.05 48.67
C ASN A 6 -2.33 -1.90 48.38
N LYS A 7 -1.73 -2.90 47.71
CA LYS A 7 -0.30 -2.87 47.34
C LYS A 7 -0.05 -1.70 46.38
N LYS A 8 0.69 -0.70 46.85
CA LYS A 8 1.14 0.44 46.03
C LYS A 8 1.84 -0.08 44.78
N LYS A 9 1.39 0.33 43.59
CA LYS A 9 2.03 -0.02 42.32
C LYS A 9 3.48 0.46 42.36
N ARG A 10 4.43 -0.44 42.10
CA ARG A 10 5.85 -0.09 42.01
C ARG A 10 6.03 0.86 40.82
N ILE A 11 6.36 2.11 41.11
CA ILE A 11 6.69 3.11 40.10
C ILE A 11 8.13 2.83 39.64
N ARG A 12 8.31 2.50 38.36
CA ARG A 12 9.65 2.32 37.79
C ARG A 12 10.31 3.69 37.68
N VAL A 13 11.43 3.86 38.39
CA VAL A 13 12.29 5.03 38.23
C VAL A 13 13.14 4.83 36.99
N TRP A 14 12.96 5.68 35.99
CA TRP A 14 13.74 5.63 34.76
C TRP A 14 15.15 6.16 35.01
N THR A 15 16.16 5.32 34.82
CA THR A 15 17.55 5.75 34.96
C THR A 15 18.02 6.54 33.74
N PRO A 16 19.13 7.30 33.83
CA PRO A 16 19.76 7.91 32.67
C PRO A 16 20.10 6.89 31.57
N GLU A 17 20.54 5.69 31.94
CA GLU A 17 20.85 4.59 31.02
C GLU A 17 19.59 4.09 30.31
N ASP A 18 18.47 3.91 31.02
CA ASP A 18 17.20 3.54 30.39
C ASP A 18 16.77 4.60 29.36
N ARG A 19 16.93 5.88 29.68
CA ARG A 19 16.62 6.99 28.75
C ARG A 19 17.55 6.99 27.55
N ALA A 20 18.84 6.71 27.74
CA ALA A 20 19.81 6.62 26.66
C ALA A 20 19.48 5.46 25.72
N ALA A 21 19.20 4.27 26.25
CA ALA A 21 18.76 3.11 25.48
C ALA A 21 17.48 3.40 24.69
N HIS A 22 16.48 4.04 25.33
CA HIS A 22 15.25 4.44 24.66
C HIS A 22 15.49 5.43 23.51
N ARG A 23 16.39 6.41 23.69
CA ARG A 23 16.74 7.36 22.61
C ARG A 23 17.34 6.68 21.40
N VAL A 24 18.23 5.71 21.62
CA VAL A 24 18.85 4.93 20.53
C VAL A 24 17.78 4.12 19.80
N PHE A 25 16.96 3.37 20.54
CA PHE A 25 15.86 2.60 19.97
C PHE A 25 14.90 3.47 19.15
N GLU A 26 14.45 4.59 19.71
CA GLU A 26 13.50 5.49 19.05
C GLU A 26 14.11 6.18 17.83
N LYS A 27 15.43 6.42 17.83
CA LYS A 27 16.16 6.93 16.66
C LYS A 27 16.12 5.89 15.53
N SER A 28 16.52 4.65 15.81
CA SER A 28 16.51 3.57 14.82
C SER A 28 15.10 3.32 14.27
N ARG A 29 14.07 3.36 15.12
CA ARG A 29 12.67 3.24 14.67
C ARG A 29 12.26 4.33 13.69
N ARG A 30 12.66 5.59 13.97
CA ARG A 30 12.38 6.74 13.09
C ARG A 30 13.13 6.67 11.77
N GLU A 31 14.38 6.21 11.80
CA GLU A 31 15.19 6.01 10.59
C GLU A 31 14.57 4.93 9.69
N ALA A 32 14.24 3.76 10.23
CA ALA A 32 13.59 2.69 9.47
C ALA A 32 12.24 3.13 8.85
N PHE A 33 11.45 3.92 9.58
CA PHE A 33 10.22 4.50 9.04
C PHE A 33 10.49 5.50 7.91
N ASN A 34 11.51 6.36 8.06
CA ASN A 34 11.86 7.32 7.01
C ASN A 34 12.40 6.62 5.76
N ASP A 35 13.18 5.55 5.90
CA ASP A 35 13.65 4.73 4.78
C ASP A 35 12.45 4.14 4.00
N SER A 36 11.48 3.56 4.73
CA SER A 36 10.25 3.05 4.13
C SER A 36 9.46 4.13 3.38
N MET A 37 9.42 5.37 3.91
CA MET A 37 8.77 6.50 3.24
C MET A 37 9.51 6.93 1.96
N ILE A 38 10.85 6.90 1.96
CA ILE A 38 11.66 7.21 0.78
C ILE A 38 11.43 6.14 -0.29
N ASP A 39 11.41 4.87 0.08
CA ASP A 39 11.15 3.78 -0.86
C ASP A 39 9.75 3.87 -1.46
N LEU A 40 8.73 4.18 -0.65
CA LEU A 40 7.38 4.45 -1.15
C LEU A 40 7.38 5.63 -2.14
N ALA A 41 8.06 6.73 -1.82
CA ALA A 41 8.13 7.91 -2.69
C ALA A 41 8.77 7.60 -4.05
N ARG A 42 9.82 6.77 -4.09
CA ARG A 42 10.49 6.35 -5.33
C ARG A 42 9.57 5.61 -6.29
N GLN A 43 8.57 4.91 -5.78
CA GLN A 43 7.63 4.21 -6.64
C GLN A 43 6.60 5.18 -7.26
N ILE A 44 6.39 6.38 -6.71
CA ILE A 44 5.32 7.29 -7.12
C ILE A 44 5.82 8.23 -8.23
N PRO A 45 5.35 8.08 -9.49
CA PRO A 45 5.87 8.86 -10.62
C PRO A 45 5.63 10.37 -10.46
N SER A 46 4.50 10.76 -9.86
CA SER A 46 4.15 12.17 -9.62
C SER A 46 5.10 12.87 -8.62
N LEU A 47 5.88 12.10 -7.85
CA LEU A 47 6.85 12.64 -6.90
C LEU A 47 8.30 12.64 -7.41
N ALA A 48 8.58 12.06 -8.58
CA ALA A 48 9.95 11.86 -9.09
C ALA A 48 10.79 13.14 -9.22
N ARG A 49 10.16 14.30 -9.46
CA ARG A 49 10.83 15.61 -9.62
C ARG A 49 10.68 16.51 -8.40
N THR A 50 10.07 16.02 -7.32
CA THR A 50 9.76 16.82 -6.13
C THR A 50 11.00 16.97 -5.26
N ARG A 51 11.54 18.20 -5.18
CA ARG A 51 12.77 18.49 -4.42
C ARG A 51 12.63 18.32 -2.90
N ARG A 52 11.44 18.57 -2.34
CA ARG A 52 11.18 18.47 -0.90
C ARG A 52 9.95 17.62 -0.66
N LEU A 53 10.19 16.40 -0.21
CA LEU A 53 9.13 15.48 0.17
C LEU A 53 8.76 15.68 1.64
N ASN A 54 7.47 15.57 1.94
CA ASN A 54 6.99 15.45 3.31
C ASN A 54 6.11 14.21 3.45
N LYS A 55 5.89 13.76 4.70
CA LYS A 55 5.20 12.50 4.97
C LYS A 55 3.77 12.48 4.42
N HIS A 56 3.05 13.59 4.58
CA HIS A 56 1.68 13.72 4.09
C HIS A 56 1.61 13.59 2.57
N MET A 57 2.48 14.30 1.84
CA MET A 57 2.54 14.24 0.37
C MET A 57 2.82 12.82 -0.14
N ILE A 58 3.75 12.10 0.50
CA ILE A 58 4.05 10.72 0.09
C ILE A 58 2.83 9.82 0.26
N VAL A 59 2.11 9.95 1.39
CA VAL A 59 0.90 9.16 1.66
C VAL A 59 -0.24 9.53 0.72
N ASP A 60 -0.49 10.83 0.53
CA ASP A 60 -1.60 11.30 -0.30
C ASP A 60 -1.42 10.87 -1.77
N HIS A 61 -0.23 11.09 -2.33
CA HIS A 61 0.08 10.66 -3.68
C HIS A 61 0.13 9.13 -3.82
N SER A 62 0.45 8.37 -2.76
CA SER A 62 0.40 6.90 -2.81
C SER A 62 -1.03 6.40 -2.88
N ILE A 63 -1.96 7.00 -2.13
CA ILE A 63 -3.39 6.68 -2.17
C ILE A 63 -3.94 6.93 -3.57
N VAL A 64 -3.69 8.12 -4.13
CA VAL A 64 -4.13 8.47 -5.50
C VAL A 64 -3.57 7.47 -6.51
N ARG A 65 -2.28 7.12 -6.41
CA ARG A 65 -1.67 6.14 -7.32
C ARG A 65 -2.32 4.77 -7.23
N HIS A 66 -2.62 4.28 -6.02
CA HIS A 66 -3.28 2.99 -5.83
C HIS A 66 -4.71 2.99 -6.42
N GLN A 67 -5.44 4.08 -6.29
CA GLN A 67 -6.76 4.25 -6.90
C GLN A 67 -6.67 4.20 -8.43
N VAL A 68 -5.74 4.96 -9.02
CA VAL A 68 -5.51 4.97 -10.48
C VAL A 68 -5.09 3.57 -10.98
N GLN A 69 -4.14 2.92 -10.30
CA GLN A 69 -3.70 1.58 -10.70
C GLN A 69 -4.83 0.55 -10.64
N ARG A 70 -5.69 0.64 -9.61
CA ARG A 70 -6.87 -0.22 -9.51
C ARG A 70 -7.85 0.02 -10.66
N GLN A 71 -8.10 1.28 -11.02
CA GLN A 71 -8.98 1.62 -12.12
C GLN A 71 -8.43 1.06 -13.44
N LEU A 72 -7.14 1.27 -13.72
CA LEU A 72 -6.46 0.71 -14.91
C LEU A 72 -6.59 -0.82 -14.99
N CYS A 73 -6.46 -1.54 -13.87
CA CYS A 73 -6.65 -2.99 -13.86
C CYS A 73 -8.10 -3.39 -14.16
N VAL A 74 -9.09 -2.64 -13.65
CA VAL A 74 -10.51 -2.90 -13.92
C VAL A 74 -10.83 -2.64 -15.39
N ASP A 75 -10.36 -1.53 -15.94
CA ASP A 75 -10.57 -1.14 -17.34
C ASP A 75 -9.94 -2.17 -18.28
N ALA A 76 -8.66 -2.53 -18.07
CA ALA A 76 -7.99 -3.56 -18.85
C ALA A 76 -8.70 -4.91 -18.78
N ALA A 77 -9.21 -5.31 -17.60
CA ALA A 77 -9.97 -6.55 -17.46
C ALA A 77 -11.30 -6.50 -18.22
N GLN A 78 -11.94 -5.33 -18.31
CA GLN A 78 -13.15 -5.14 -19.09
C GLN A 78 -12.87 -5.21 -20.59
N GLU A 79 -11.81 -4.54 -21.06
CA GLU A 79 -11.37 -4.60 -22.45
C GLU A 79 -11.06 -6.04 -22.89
N ILE A 80 -10.34 -6.80 -22.06
CA ILE A 80 -10.04 -8.22 -22.32
C ILE A 80 -11.33 -9.04 -22.44
N ARG A 81 -12.32 -8.81 -21.56
CA ARG A 81 -13.61 -9.51 -21.65
C ARG A 81 -14.34 -9.18 -22.95
N SER A 82 -14.34 -7.92 -23.36
CA SER A 82 -14.94 -7.49 -24.63
C SER A 82 -14.26 -8.13 -25.83
N LEU A 83 -12.93 -8.15 -25.87
CA LEU A 83 -12.16 -8.81 -26.93
C LEU A 83 -12.42 -10.32 -27.00
N LEU A 84 -12.53 -10.99 -25.85
CA LEU A 84 -12.85 -12.42 -25.81
C LEU A 84 -14.25 -12.70 -26.34
N ALA A 85 -15.23 -11.86 -25.98
CA ALA A 85 -16.61 -11.98 -26.47
C ALA A 85 -16.70 -11.76 -27.98
N GLU A 86 -16.04 -10.73 -28.52
CA GLU A 86 -15.97 -10.47 -29.96
C GLU A 86 -15.30 -11.64 -30.69
N ARG A 87 -14.20 -12.16 -30.15
CA ARG A 87 -13.53 -13.35 -30.68
C ARG A 87 -14.45 -14.55 -30.70
N ASP A 88 -15.20 -14.80 -29.63
CA ASP A 88 -16.13 -15.92 -29.53
C ASP A 88 -17.27 -15.77 -30.55
N GLU A 89 -17.80 -14.56 -30.74
CA GLU A 89 -18.81 -14.24 -31.75
C GLU A 89 -18.30 -14.50 -33.17
N LEU A 90 -17.13 -13.96 -33.52
CA LEU A 90 -16.49 -14.19 -34.82
C LEU A 90 -16.21 -15.68 -35.06
N LEU A 91 -15.77 -16.41 -34.03
CA LEU A 91 -15.57 -17.86 -34.14
C LEU A 91 -16.87 -18.60 -34.40
N MET A 92 -17.96 -18.25 -33.70
CA MET A 92 -19.28 -18.82 -33.96
C MET A 92 -19.73 -18.54 -35.38
N GLU A 93 -19.59 -17.30 -35.84
CA GLU A 93 -19.96 -16.89 -37.19
C GLU A 93 -19.20 -17.71 -38.23
N VAL A 94 -17.86 -17.75 -38.16
CA VAL A 94 -17.01 -18.52 -39.07
C VAL A 94 -17.35 -20.01 -39.05
N ASN A 95 -17.61 -20.57 -37.87
CA ASN A 95 -18.00 -21.98 -37.76
C ASN A 95 -19.38 -22.23 -38.38
N GLN A 96 -20.31 -21.29 -38.22
CA GLN A 96 -21.62 -21.36 -38.88
C GLN A 96 -21.46 -21.32 -40.40
N TRP A 97 -20.73 -20.34 -40.96
CA TRP A 97 -20.42 -20.25 -42.39
C TRP A 97 -19.81 -21.56 -42.92
N ARG A 98 -18.84 -22.14 -42.20
CA ARG A 98 -18.23 -23.42 -42.57
C ARG A 98 -19.23 -24.59 -42.54
N SER A 99 -20.14 -24.59 -41.57
CA SER A 99 -21.15 -25.64 -41.41
C SER A 99 -22.28 -25.56 -42.44
N THR A 100 -22.64 -24.35 -42.88
CA THR A 100 -23.65 -24.11 -43.90
C THR A 100 -23.13 -24.24 -45.33
N GLY A 101 -21.84 -24.58 -45.48
CA GLY A 101 -21.14 -24.58 -46.76
C GLY A 101 -20.55 -23.21 -47.03
N GLY A 102 -19.25 -23.19 -47.34
CA GLY A 102 -18.75 -22.18 -48.27
C GLY A 102 -19.46 -22.32 -49.61
#